data_AF-A0A1A3N0Y8-F1
#
_entry.id   AF-A0A1A3N0Y8-F1
#
_cell.length_a   1.000
_cell.length_b   1.000
_cell.length_c   1.000
_cell.angle_alpha   90.00
_cell.angle_beta   90.00
_cell.angle_gamma   90.00
#
_symmetry.space_group_name_H-M   'P 1'
#
loop_
_entity.id
_entity.type
_entity.pdbx_description
1 polymer ?
#
loop_
_entity_poly.entity_id
_entity_poly.type
_entity_poly.pdbx_seq_one_letter_code
_entity_poly.pdbx_strand_id
1 'polypeptide(L)'
;MQLDTAEQALAYLAQFDPETNYTVWPFEMGWVCQPILTPEQHEAGMGLGLANLVIDSQTGIVTVQSSLAPQTIAADYTQAKRTGRPTGNQIYPHQWNITIRRVREDPETIVYQMTAVSLKDPPEPTQEHPLTINKSTFLIDPADSLSRVAMSYAEWMRRQNSGIWPEEATTRR
;
A
#
# COMPACT_ATOMS: atom_id res chain seq x y z
N MET A 1 16.98 -10.94 3.79
CA MET A 1 16.12 -11.70 4.72
C MET A 1 15.80 -13.02 4.05
N GLN A 2 15.73 -14.14 4.76
CA GLN A 2 15.43 -15.44 4.14
C GLN A 2 14.16 -16.01 4.79
N LEU A 3 13.11 -16.19 3.97
CA LEU A 3 11.79 -16.72 4.38
C LEU A 3 11.63 -18.13 3.81
N ASP A 4 12.07 -19.13 4.58
CA ASP A 4 12.16 -20.53 4.15
C ASP A 4 10.92 -21.36 4.49
N THR A 5 10.08 -20.91 5.43
CA THR A 5 8.88 -21.66 5.86
C THR A 5 7.59 -20.84 5.75
N ALA A 6 6.46 -21.56 5.69
CA ALA A 6 5.14 -20.94 5.63
C ALA A 6 4.85 -20.11 6.89
N GLU A 7 5.28 -20.59 8.06
CA GLU A 7 5.15 -19.89 9.33
C GLU A 7 5.94 -18.56 9.33
N GLN A 8 7.14 -18.56 8.74
CA GLN A 8 7.93 -17.33 8.58
C GLN A 8 7.26 -16.34 7.63
N ALA A 9 6.70 -16.82 6.52
CA ALA A 9 5.96 -15.98 5.58
C ALA A 9 4.71 -15.36 6.23
N LEU A 10 3.94 -16.16 6.96
CA LEU A 10 2.75 -15.70 7.70
C LEU A 10 3.13 -14.70 8.82
N ALA A 11 4.17 -15.00 9.59
CA ALA A 11 4.67 -14.08 10.61
C ALA A 11 5.17 -12.76 10.01
N TYR A 12 5.73 -12.80 8.80
CA TYR A 12 6.16 -11.60 8.09
C TYR A 12 4.95 -10.76 7.61
N LEU A 13 3.92 -11.39 7.04
CA LEU A 13 2.68 -10.70 6.67
C LEU A 13 2.01 -10.02 7.86
N ALA A 14 1.99 -10.68 9.02
CA ALA A 14 1.40 -10.14 10.24
C ALA A 14 2.10 -8.87 10.77
N GLN A 15 3.35 -8.58 10.35
CA GLN A 15 4.02 -7.32 10.70
C GLN A 15 3.42 -6.12 9.94
N PHE A 16 2.88 -6.37 8.76
CA PHE A 16 2.33 -5.37 7.85
C PHE A 16 0.80 -5.28 7.97
N ASP A 17 0.14 -6.43 8.01
CA ASP A 17 -1.32 -6.57 8.00
C ASP A 17 -1.75 -7.61 9.04
N PRO A 18 -1.79 -7.23 10.34
CA PRO A 18 -2.06 -8.15 11.44
C PRO A 18 -3.51 -8.62 11.51
N GLU A 19 -4.43 -7.94 10.82
CA GLU A 19 -5.87 -8.23 10.89
C GLU A 19 -6.31 -9.24 9.83
N THR A 20 -5.48 -9.48 8.82
CA THR A 20 -5.79 -10.38 7.70
C THR A 20 -5.09 -11.72 7.87
N ASN A 21 -5.87 -12.80 7.77
CA ASN A 21 -5.33 -14.14 7.66
C ASN A 21 -5.02 -14.47 6.19
N TYR A 22 -3.96 -15.23 5.94
CA TYR A 22 -3.52 -15.57 4.59
C TYR A 22 -3.38 -17.08 4.41
N THR A 23 -3.71 -17.56 3.22
CA THR A 23 -3.17 -18.83 2.72
C THR A 23 -1.90 -18.52 1.94
N VAL A 24 -0.84 -19.30 2.15
CA VAL A 24 0.45 -19.11 1.48
C VAL A 24 0.86 -20.35 0.68
N TRP A 25 1.39 -20.14 -0.53
CA TRP A 25 1.94 -21.20 -1.38
C TRP A 25 3.40 -20.88 -1.72
N PRO A 26 4.35 -21.79 -1.45
CA PRO A 26 5.74 -21.59 -1.79
C PRO A 26 5.97 -21.71 -3.30
N PHE A 27 6.95 -20.97 -3.80
CA PHE A 27 7.52 -21.14 -5.13
C PHE A 27 9.02 -20.77 -5.13
N GLU A 28 9.71 -20.96 -6.26
CA GLU A 28 11.17 -20.82 -6.38
C GLU A 28 11.73 -19.49 -5.80
N MET A 29 10.97 -18.40 -5.92
CA MET A 29 11.44 -17.06 -5.54
C MET A 29 10.68 -16.45 -4.35
N GLY A 30 9.84 -17.25 -3.68
CA GLY A 30 9.17 -16.83 -2.45
C GLY A 30 7.79 -17.43 -2.24
N TRP A 31 6.82 -16.58 -1.92
CA TRP A 31 5.48 -17.01 -1.49
C TRP A 31 4.39 -16.23 -2.23
N VAL A 32 3.38 -16.94 -2.73
CA VAL A 32 2.11 -16.32 -3.14
C VAL A 32 1.18 -16.36 -1.95
N CYS A 33 0.51 -15.25 -1.65
CA CYS A 33 -0.35 -15.12 -0.47
C CYS A 33 -1.72 -14.63 -0.90
N GLN A 34 -2.77 -15.33 -0.47
CA GLN A 34 -4.15 -14.96 -0.73
C GLN A 34 -4.87 -14.70 0.59
N PRO A 35 -5.52 -13.54 0.76
CA PRO A 35 -6.34 -13.26 1.93
C PRO A 35 -7.43 -14.32 2.11
N ILE A 36 -7.62 -14.78 3.35
CA ILE A 36 -8.74 -15.61 3.75
C ILE A 36 -9.85 -14.68 4.23
N LEU A 37 -10.91 -14.60 3.45
CA LEU A 37 -12.09 -13.83 3.79
C LEU A 37 -12.90 -14.52 4.88
N THR A 38 -13.36 -13.76 5.89
CA THR A 38 -14.40 -14.26 6.78
C THR A 38 -15.75 -14.33 6.04
N PRO A 39 -16.70 -15.16 6.50
CA PRO A 39 -18.04 -15.21 5.93
C PRO A 39 -18.71 -13.83 5.85
N GLU A 40 -18.55 -13.00 6.88
CA GLU A 40 -19.11 -11.64 6.94
C GLU A 40 -18.48 -10.71 5.89
N GLN A 41 -17.17 -10.82 5.66
CA GLN A 41 -16.47 -10.05 4.62
C GLN A 41 -16.87 -10.51 3.21
N HIS A 42 -17.13 -11.81 3.04
CA HIS A 42 -17.61 -12.37 1.78
C HIS A 42 -19.05 -11.90 1.48
N GLU A 43 -19.93 -11.89 2.49
CA GLU A 43 -21.30 -11.39 2.39
C GLU A 43 -21.36 -9.87 2.17
N ALA A 44 -20.42 -9.12 2.73
CA ALA A 44 -20.27 -7.68 2.51
C ALA A 44 -19.65 -7.30 1.15
N GLY A 45 -19.34 -8.28 0.29
CA GLY A 45 -18.75 -8.04 -1.03
C GLY A 45 -17.29 -7.58 -0.98
N MET A 46 -16.60 -7.71 0.16
CA MET A 46 -15.19 -7.31 0.31
C MET A 46 -14.22 -8.23 -0.43
N GLY A 47 -14.71 -9.33 -1.03
CA GLY A 47 -13.91 -10.17 -1.92
C GLY A 47 -13.58 -9.55 -3.28
N LEU A 48 -14.30 -8.49 -3.68
CA LEU A 48 -13.98 -7.74 -4.89
C LEU A 48 -12.86 -6.75 -4.61
N GLY A 49 -11.67 -7.02 -5.12
CA GLY A 49 -10.49 -6.15 -4.98
C GLY A 49 -9.41 -6.65 -4.02
N LEU A 50 -9.61 -7.81 -3.37
CA LEU A 50 -8.53 -8.47 -2.62
C LEU A 50 -7.53 -9.06 -3.61
N ALA A 51 -6.49 -8.28 -3.81
CA ALA A 51 -5.37 -8.65 -4.65
C ALA A 51 -4.54 -9.74 -3.95
N ASN A 52 -4.08 -10.70 -4.73
CA ASN A 52 -3.07 -11.64 -4.26
C ASN A 52 -1.78 -10.87 -3.99
N LEU A 53 -1.02 -11.33 -3.01
CA LEU A 53 0.28 -10.79 -2.69
C LEU A 53 1.38 -11.78 -3.13
N VAL A 54 2.56 -11.25 -3.42
CA VAL A 54 3.78 -12.05 -3.51
C VAL A 54 4.81 -11.49 -2.55
N ILE A 55 5.39 -12.36 -1.74
CA ILE A 55 6.58 -12.08 -0.95
C ILE A 55 7.79 -12.64 -1.67
N ASP A 56 8.75 -11.80 -2.00
CA ASP A 56 10.05 -12.22 -2.50
C ASP A 56 10.91 -12.72 -1.33
N SER A 57 11.29 -14.00 -1.34
CA SER A 57 12.02 -14.59 -0.21
C SER A 57 13.45 -14.10 -0.05
N GLN A 58 14.04 -13.45 -1.06
CA GLN A 58 15.42 -12.95 -1.01
C GLN A 58 15.45 -11.50 -0.49
N THR A 59 14.51 -10.69 -0.95
CA THR A 59 14.48 -9.24 -0.67
C THR A 59 13.51 -8.87 0.45
N GLY A 60 12.50 -9.71 0.72
CA GLY A 60 11.40 -9.38 1.62
C GLY A 60 10.36 -8.42 1.02
N ILE A 61 10.48 -8.08 -0.26
CA ILE A 61 9.51 -7.19 -0.90
C ILE A 61 8.17 -7.90 -1.03
N VAL A 62 7.11 -7.26 -0.55
CA VAL A 62 5.72 -7.67 -0.77
C VAL A 62 5.14 -6.82 -1.88
N THR A 63 4.59 -7.48 -2.89
CA THR A 63 3.97 -6.85 -4.05
C THR A 63 2.52 -7.27 -4.20
N VAL A 64 1.68 -6.32 -4.60
CA VAL A 64 0.30 -6.58 -4.97
C VAL A 64 0.25 -7.12 -6.41
N GLN A 65 -0.57 -8.15 -6.64
CA GLN A 65 -0.72 -8.87 -7.90
C GLN A 65 -2.16 -8.84 -8.42
N SER A 66 -2.31 -9.13 -9.71
CA SER A 66 -3.63 -9.39 -10.31
C SER A 66 -4.35 -10.57 -9.64
N SER A 67 -5.68 -10.62 -9.73
CA SER A 67 -6.53 -11.70 -9.20
C SER A 67 -6.47 -13.02 -10.00
N LEU A 68 -5.29 -13.37 -10.54
CA LEU A 68 -5.05 -14.64 -11.23
C LEU A 68 -4.87 -15.78 -10.22
N ALA A 69 -4.92 -17.02 -10.69
CA ALA A 69 -4.65 -18.19 -9.85
C ALA A 69 -3.22 -18.14 -9.28
N PRO A 70 -2.97 -18.63 -8.04
CA PRO A 70 -1.66 -18.57 -7.40
C PRO A 70 -0.51 -19.14 -8.23
N GLN A 71 -0.75 -20.25 -8.93
CA GLN A 71 0.25 -20.88 -9.81
C GLN A 71 0.63 -19.98 -10.99
N THR A 72 -0.33 -19.27 -11.57
CA THR A 72 -0.10 -18.31 -12.67
C THR A 72 0.70 -17.11 -12.17
N ILE A 73 0.39 -16.62 -10.97
CA ILE A 73 1.14 -15.53 -10.34
C ILE A 73 2.60 -15.93 -10.09
N ALA A 74 2.83 -17.11 -9.51
CA ALA A 74 4.19 -17.61 -9.27
C ALA A 74 5.02 -17.71 -10.56
N ALA A 75 4.39 -18.19 -11.65
CA ALA A 75 5.03 -18.31 -12.95
C ALA A 75 5.36 -16.94 -13.57
N ASP A 76 4.41 -16.01 -13.62
CA ASP A 76 4.64 -14.66 -14.17
C ASP A 76 5.66 -13.89 -13.32
N TYR A 77 5.59 -13.99 -12.00
CA TYR A 77 6.57 -13.38 -11.10
C TYR A 77 7.99 -13.88 -11.37
N THR A 78 8.15 -15.21 -11.48
CA THR A 78 9.45 -15.84 -11.77
C THR A 78 10.01 -15.37 -13.11
N GLN A 79 9.16 -15.31 -14.14
CA GLN A 79 9.58 -14.83 -15.46
C GLN A 79 9.91 -13.34 -15.42
N ALA A 80 9.10 -12.52 -14.75
CA ALA A 80 9.31 -11.09 -14.65
C ALA A 80 10.64 -10.79 -13.94
N LYS A 81 10.91 -11.45 -12.80
CA LYS A 81 12.17 -11.29 -12.06
C LYS A 81 13.39 -11.73 -12.89
N ARG A 82 13.33 -12.88 -13.58
CA ARG A 82 14.43 -13.36 -14.46
C ARG A 82 14.72 -12.42 -15.62
N THR A 83 13.70 -11.73 -16.13
CA THR A 83 13.82 -10.83 -17.29
C THR A 83 14.00 -9.36 -16.90
N GLY A 84 14.07 -9.06 -15.60
CA GLY A 84 14.17 -7.68 -15.10
C GLY A 84 12.91 -6.84 -15.33
N ARG A 85 11.75 -7.47 -15.60
CA ARG A 85 10.47 -6.78 -15.67
C ARG A 85 9.96 -6.44 -14.26
N PRO A 86 9.16 -5.37 -14.11
CA PRO A 86 8.45 -5.09 -12.87
C PRO A 86 7.56 -6.27 -12.47
N THR A 87 7.58 -6.61 -11.18
CA THR A 87 6.90 -7.77 -10.60
C THR A 87 5.64 -7.37 -9.83
N GLY A 88 4.96 -6.29 -10.24
CA GLY A 88 3.82 -5.71 -9.50
C GLY A 88 4.19 -4.47 -8.69
N ASN A 89 3.23 -3.96 -7.91
CA ASN A 89 3.41 -2.76 -7.10
C ASN A 89 3.87 -3.15 -5.69
N GLN A 90 5.03 -2.67 -5.25
CA GLN A 90 5.49 -2.87 -3.87
C GLN A 90 4.56 -2.15 -2.89
N ILE A 91 4.16 -2.88 -1.85
CA ILE A 91 3.36 -2.36 -0.73
C ILE A 91 4.07 -2.51 0.61
N TYR A 92 5.10 -3.35 0.68
CA TYR A 92 5.92 -3.52 1.89
C TYR A 92 7.36 -3.98 1.53
N PRO A 93 8.40 -3.59 2.29
CA PRO A 93 8.37 -2.57 3.34
C PRO A 93 7.97 -1.21 2.77
N HIS A 94 7.34 -0.39 3.61
CA HIS A 94 7.02 0.99 3.23
C HIS A 94 8.31 1.76 2.93
N GLN A 95 8.26 2.54 1.87
CA GLN A 95 9.37 3.33 1.36
C GLN A 95 9.29 4.79 1.81
N TRP A 96 8.11 5.27 2.22
CA TRP A 96 7.89 6.65 2.62
C TRP A 96 7.00 6.75 3.86
N ASN A 97 7.33 7.69 4.73
CA ASN A 97 6.43 8.21 5.76
C ASN A 97 5.95 9.60 5.33
N ILE A 98 4.65 9.77 5.15
CA ILE A 98 4.03 10.97 4.59
C ILE A 98 3.18 11.62 5.68
N THR A 99 3.50 12.85 6.03
CA THR A 99 2.74 13.67 6.98
C THR A 99 2.14 14.86 6.23
N ILE A 100 0.88 15.17 6.53
CA ILE A 100 0.21 16.37 6.06
C ILE A 100 -0.27 17.20 7.25
N ARG A 101 -0.14 18.52 7.14
CA ARG A 101 -0.65 19.48 8.12
C ARG A 101 -1.43 20.58 7.43
N ARG A 102 -2.70 20.79 7.82
CA ARG A 102 -3.60 21.75 7.20
C ARG A 102 -3.07 23.16 7.40
N VAL A 103 -2.88 23.88 6.30
CA VAL A 103 -2.44 25.28 6.30
C VAL A 103 -3.63 26.21 6.13
N ARG A 104 -4.52 25.89 5.19
CA ARG A 104 -5.76 26.64 4.95
C ARG A 104 -6.86 25.73 4.43
N GLU A 105 -8.09 26.16 4.68
CA GLU A 105 -9.28 25.48 4.19
C GLU A 105 -10.34 26.53 3.86
N ASP A 106 -10.95 26.37 2.70
CA ASP A 106 -12.10 27.15 2.25
C ASP A 106 -13.20 26.19 1.76
N PRO A 107 -14.39 26.66 1.33
CA PRO A 107 -15.47 25.76 0.93
C PRO A 107 -15.12 24.82 -0.23
N GLU A 108 -14.20 25.20 -1.13
CA GLU A 108 -13.89 24.45 -2.35
C GLU A 108 -12.61 23.62 -2.22
N THR A 109 -11.63 24.15 -1.49
CA THR A 109 -10.28 23.61 -1.43
C THR A 109 -9.79 23.46 0.00
N ILE A 110 -8.86 22.54 0.16
CA ILE A 110 -8.03 22.43 1.36
C ILE A 110 -6.57 22.36 0.93
N VAL A 111 -5.73 23.09 1.64
CA VAL A 111 -4.29 23.08 1.40
C VAL A 111 -3.59 22.55 2.63
N TYR A 112 -2.78 21.53 2.41
CA TYR A 112 -1.88 20.93 3.37
C TYR A 112 -0.45 21.33 3.06
N GLN A 113 0.39 21.46 4.09
CA GLN A 113 1.83 21.31 3.94
C GLN A 113 2.12 19.81 4.04
N MET A 114 2.68 19.23 2.99
CA MET A 114 3.07 17.82 2.96
C MET A 114 4.57 17.70 3.20
N THR A 115 4.96 16.72 4.01
CA THR A 115 6.34 16.29 4.23
C THR A 115 6.41 14.78 4.02
N ALA A 116 7.23 14.33 3.08
CA ALA A 116 7.47 12.91 2.82
C ALA A 116 8.93 12.56 3.08
N VAL A 117 9.16 11.67 4.04
CA VAL A 117 10.49 11.21 4.46
C VAL A 117 10.71 9.80 3.94
N SER A 118 11.83 9.58 3.24
CA SER A 118 12.21 8.25 2.75
C SER A 118 12.58 7.33 3.91
N LEU A 119 12.10 6.10 3.85
CA LEU A 119 12.41 5.01 4.76
C LEU A 119 13.45 4.03 4.17
N LYS A 120 13.91 4.28 2.95
CA LYS A 120 14.96 3.49 2.27
C LYS A 120 16.33 3.69 2.91
N ASP A 121 17.23 2.75 2.63
CA ASP A 121 18.66 2.83 2.94
C ASP A 121 19.49 2.62 1.66
N PRO A 122 20.24 3.63 1.17
CA PRO A 122 20.32 4.99 1.71
C PRO A 122 19.00 5.77 1.49
N PRO A 123 18.69 6.76 2.34
CA PRO A 123 17.47 7.54 2.22
C PRO A 123 17.50 8.44 0.99
N GLU A 124 16.38 8.48 0.26
CA GLU A 124 16.13 9.52 -0.73
C GLU A 124 15.88 10.88 -0.04
N PRO A 125 16.08 12.02 -0.73
CA PRO A 125 15.82 13.34 -0.16
C PRO A 125 14.37 13.49 0.32
N THR A 126 14.20 14.14 1.47
CA THR A 126 12.89 14.56 1.98
C THR A 126 12.20 15.45 0.95
N GLN A 127 10.93 15.18 0.69
CA GLN A 127 10.11 15.99 -0.19
C GLN A 127 9.15 16.83 0.64
N GLU A 128 9.15 18.14 0.41
CA GLU A 128 8.26 19.08 1.09
C GLU A 128 7.64 20.00 0.06
N HIS A 129 6.31 20.09 0.07
CA HIS A 129 5.57 21.01 -0.78
C HIS A 129 4.12 21.17 -0.29
N PRO A 130 3.44 22.26 -0.69
CA PRO A 130 2.00 22.34 -0.50
C PRO A 130 1.27 21.26 -1.31
N LEU A 131 0.21 20.72 -0.74
CA LEU A 131 -0.75 19.83 -1.38
C LEU A 131 -2.12 20.52 -1.35
N THR A 132 -2.62 20.91 -2.52
CA THR A 132 -3.97 21.44 -2.69
C THR A 132 -4.90 20.32 -3.12
N ILE A 133 -6.04 20.19 -2.45
CA ILE A 133 -7.08 19.20 -2.79
C ILE A 133 -8.38 19.97 -3.05
N ASN A 134 -8.98 19.73 -4.21
CA ASN A 134 -10.35 20.16 -4.47
C ASN A 134 -11.33 19.18 -3.80
N LYS A 135 -12.18 19.68 -2.91
CA LYS A 135 -13.01 18.83 -2.02
C LYS A 135 -14.13 18.07 -2.74
N SER A 136 -14.57 18.57 -3.90
CA SER A 136 -15.66 17.98 -4.67
C SER A 136 -15.16 16.97 -5.70
N THR A 137 -14.03 17.26 -6.34
CA THR A 137 -13.49 16.44 -7.44
C THR A 137 -12.36 15.52 -7.01
N PHE A 138 -11.75 15.76 -5.84
CA PHE A 138 -10.54 15.09 -5.35
C PHE A 138 -9.33 15.23 -6.30
N LEU A 139 -9.38 16.20 -7.23
CA LEU A 139 -8.21 16.59 -7.98
C LEU A 139 -7.21 17.26 -7.05
N ILE A 140 -5.93 16.99 -7.31
CA ILE A 140 -4.83 17.42 -6.46
C ILE A 140 -3.77 18.17 -7.26
N ASP A 141 -3.09 19.06 -6.57
CA ASP A 141 -1.88 19.74 -7.04
C ASP A 141 -0.83 19.77 -5.91
N PRO A 142 0.38 19.22 -6.13
CA PRO A 142 0.83 18.50 -7.32
C PRO A 142 0.17 17.12 -7.50
N ALA A 143 0.14 16.62 -8.74
CA ALA A 143 -0.49 15.35 -9.11
C ALA A 143 0.42 14.11 -9.03
N ASP A 144 1.51 14.20 -8.27
CA ASP A 144 2.49 13.13 -8.09
C ASP A 144 1.96 11.99 -7.21
N SER A 145 2.72 10.90 -7.15
CA SER A 145 2.31 9.67 -6.48
C SER A 145 2.20 9.77 -4.96
N LEU A 146 3.04 10.58 -4.28
CA LEU A 146 2.99 10.74 -2.82
C LEU A 146 1.81 11.64 -2.43
N SER A 147 1.58 12.70 -3.20
CA SER A 147 0.39 13.56 -3.08
C SER A 147 -0.92 12.80 -3.23
N ARG A 148 -0.99 11.84 -4.17
CA ARG A 148 -2.17 10.97 -4.31
C ARG A 148 -2.42 10.12 -3.08
N VAL A 149 -1.37 9.53 -2.50
CA VAL A 149 -1.49 8.73 -1.27
C VAL A 149 -1.95 9.60 -0.10
N ALA A 150 -1.35 10.77 0.07
CA ALA A 150 -1.75 11.73 1.11
C ALA A 150 -3.23 12.14 0.97
N MET A 151 -3.69 12.46 -0.24
CA MET A 151 -5.08 12.80 -0.49
C MET A 151 -6.02 11.64 -0.20
N SER A 152 -5.72 10.43 -0.70
CA SER A 152 -6.56 9.25 -0.44
C SER A 152 -6.67 8.96 1.05
N TYR A 153 -5.59 9.12 1.81
CA TYR A 153 -5.62 8.95 3.26
C TYR A 153 -6.44 10.03 3.98
N ALA A 154 -6.26 11.30 3.59
CA ALA A 154 -7.04 12.41 4.14
C ALA A 154 -8.55 12.24 3.86
N GLU A 155 -8.89 11.76 2.67
CA GLU A 155 -10.26 11.48 2.25
C GLU A 155 -10.87 10.31 3.05
N TRP A 156 -10.11 9.23 3.26
CA TRP A 156 -10.51 8.14 4.14
C TRP A 156 -10.75 8.63 5.57
N MET A 157 -9.82 9.40 6.16
CA MET A 157 -10.00 9.97 7.50
C MET A 157 -11.24 10.86 7.58
N ARG A 158 -11.49 11.68 6.56
CA ARG A 158 -12.68 12.51 6.47
C ARG A 158 -13.96 11.67 6.52
N ARG A 159 -14.01 10.53 5.82
CA ARG A 159 -15.16 9.60 5.89
C ARG A 159 -15.37 9.04 7.29
N GLN A 160 -14.28 8.72 7.99
CA GLN A 160 -14.34 8.22 9.37
C GLN A 160 -14.71 9.32 10.37
N ASN A 161 -14.40 10.57 10.07
CA ASN A 161 -14.58 11.71 10.97
C ASN A 161 -15.74 12.62 10.55
N SER A 162 -16.90 12.02 10.20
CA SER A 162 -18.14 12.75 9.93
C SER A 162 -18.03 13.86 8.88
N GLY A 163 -17.16 13.68 7.87
CA GLY A 163 -16.97 14.67 6.81
C GLY A 163 -15.92 15.74 7.11
N ILE A 164 -15.28 15.71 8.28
CA ILE A 164 -14.28 16.70 8.69
C ILE A 164 -12.90 16.30 8.18
N TRP A 165 -12.27 17.16 7.39
CA TRP A 165 -10.89 16.98 6.95
C TRP A 165 -9.91 17.08 8.13
N PRO A 166 -8.88 16.22 8.18
CA PRO A 166 -7.94 16.20 9.30
C PRO A 166 -7.12 17.48 9.36
N GLU A 167 -6.81 17.94 10.57
CA GLU A 167 -5.84 19.02 10.77
C GLU A 167 -4.41 18.54 10.54
N GLU A 168 -4.12 17.32 11.01
CA GLU A 168 -2.86 16.63 10.81
C GLU A 168 -3.12 15.15 10.58
N ALA A 169 -2.35 14.53 9.70
CA ALA A 169 -2.45 13.11 9.40
C ALA A 169 -1.10 12.55 8.95
N THR A 170 -0.84 11.29 9.29
CA THR A 170 0.37 10.58 8.85
C THR A 170 0.00 9.22 8.27
N THR A 171 0.59 8.89 7.13
CA THR A 171 0.41 7.61 6.44
C THR A 171 1.73 7.11 5.86
N ARG A 172 1.76 5.84 5.44
CA ARG A 172 2.95 5.21 4.87
C ARG A 172 2.66 4.69 3.47
N ARG A 173 3.68 4.75 2.62
CA ARG A 173 3.66 4.17 1.28
C ARG A 173 4.84 3.25 1.12
#